data_AF-A0A2D4J8R9-F1
#
_entry.id   AF-A0A2D4J8R9-F1
#
_cell.length_a   1.000
_cell.length_b   1.000
_cell.length_c   1.000
_cell.angle_alpha   90.00
_cell.angle_beta   90.00
_cell.angle_gamma   90.00
#
_symmetry.space_group_name_H-M   'P 1'
#
loop_
_entity.id
_entity.type
_entity.pdbx_description
1 polymer ?
#
loop_
_entity_poly.entity_id
_entity_poly.type
_entity_poly.pdbx_seq_one_letter_code
_entity_poly.pdbx_strand_id
1 'polypeptide(L)'
;YMGDTNIFQADVRDYEKVFQASDGIDTIFHLASFGLSGGEQLKKIKEIDSINVGGTKVIIDVCKSRNISKLIYGSSVIVIFGGDPIEDGDETLPYYPLEKQSDNYSKSKTIAEQMILAANGAPLQGGETLRTCALRPPGIYGPGDNKLISRFIKIIQSYLLYVTFDTTGTWTNWVHIYNLTQAYLLAQRALTAERNFIASGQAYFINDGEKINFFKWTSVLYEKLGHPKPRLVLPGYFLKIIVTLVEHLYWLLHPIFHFIPFLTKREAGHLLVTYTFRIDKARKQLGFHPKKYSLAEVADDYLQRKSMREDK
;
A
#
# COMPACT_ATOMS: atom_id res chain seq x y z
N TYR A 1 19.27 8.91 14.31
CA TYR A 1 18.65 7.91 15.20
C TYR A 1 18.94 6.51 14.65
N MET A 2 20.16 6.00 14.88
CA MET A 2 20.36 4.55 14.92
C MET A 2 20.40 4.22 16.41
N GLY A 3 19.21 4.07 17.02
CA GLY A 3 19.09 3.52 18.36
C GLY A 3 19.22 2.00 18.32
N ASP A 4 19.32 1.39 19.49
CA ASP A 4 19.29 -0.06 19.68
C ASP A 4 18.06 -0.65 18.98
N THR A 5 18.28 -1.34 17.87
CA THR A 5 17.21 -1.98 17.08
C THR A 5 17.14 -3.44 17.48
N ASN A 6 16.06 -3.82 18.18
CA ASN A 6 15.78 -5.20 18.55
C ASN A 6 14.86 -5.84 17.51
N ILE A 7 15.24 -7.01 17.00
CA ILE A 7 14.46 -7.75 16.00
C ILE A 7 13.76 -8.91 16.68
N PHE A 8 12.43 -8.97 16.53
CA PHE A 8 11.59 -10.06 17.03
C PHE A 8 10.88 -10.75 15.87
N GLN A 9 11.02 -12.07 15.78
CA GLN A 9 10.31 -12.88 14.78
C GLN A 9 9.02 -13.43 15.39
N ALA A 10 7.88 -12.95 14.92
CA ALA A 10 6.56 -13.40 15.34
C ALA A 10 5.56 -13.34 14.18
N ASP A 11 4.53 -14.18 14.25
CA ASP A 11 3.33 -14.02 13.44
C ASP A 11 2.42 -13.00 14.13
N VAL A 12 1.86 -12.04 13.40
CA VAL A 12 0.96 -11.01 13.96
C VAL A 12 -0.31 -11.60 14.58
N ARG A 13 -0.62 -12.87 14.27
CA ARG A 13 -1.74 -13.63 14.84
C ARG A 13 -1.41 -14.27 16.19
N ASP A 14 -0.14 -14.34 16.57
CA ASP A 14 0.32 -14.91 17.83
C ASP A 14 0.30 -13.84 18.93
N TYR A 15 -0.78 -13.82 19.71
CA TYR A 15 -0.98 -12.82 20.76
C TYR A 15 0.18 -12.79 21.77
N GLU A 16 0.64 -13.94 22.25
CA GLU A 16 1.66 -13.99 23.30
C GLU A 16 3.00 -13.44 22.80
N LYS A 17 3.40 -13.79 21.57
CA LYS A 17 4.64 -13.25 20.99
C LYS A 17 4.55 -11.76 20.71
N VAL A 18 3.42 -11.28 20.20
CA VAL A 18 3.21 -9.85 19.98
C VAL A 18 3.19 -9.10 21.32
N PHE A 19 2.55 -9.65 22.34
CA PHE A 19 2.53 -9.09 23.69
C PHE A 19 3.94 -9.00 24.30
N GLN A 20 4.77 -10.03 24.13
CA GLN A 20 6.17 -10.03 24.58
C GLN A 20 7.01 -9.00 23.82
N ALA A 21 6.90 -8.95 22.49
CA ALA A 21 7.63 -8.01 21.65
C ALA A 21 7.23 -6.54 21.87
N SER A 22 6.06 -6.30 22.48
CA SER A 22 5.53 -4.95 22.74
C SER A 22 5.88 -4.42 24.14
N ASP A 23 6.77 -5.07 24.87
CA ASP A 23 7.21 -4.61 26.20
C ASP A 23 7.94 -3.26 26.11
N GLY A 24 7.52 -2.29 26.94
CA GLY A 24 8.09 -0.95 26.96
C GLY A 24 7.79 -0.07 25.73
N ILE A 25 6.92 -0.50 24.82
CA ILE A 25 6.58 0.25 23.60
C ILE A 25 5.45 1.26 23.85
N ASP A 26 5.62 2.51 23.41
CA ASP A 26 4.58 3.56 23.51
C ASP A 26 3.73 3.74 22.24
N THR A 27 4.23 3.28 21.09
CA THR A 27 3.59 3.43 19.78
C THR A 27 3.72 2.15 18.97
N ILE A 28 2.63 1.66 18.39
CA ILE A 28 2.66 0.63 17.35
C ILE A 28 2.33 1.23 15.98
N PHE A 29 3.19 0.93 15.00
CA PHE A 29 2.91 1.10 13.56
C PHE A 29 2.47 -0.25 12.98
N HIS A 30 1.18 -0.45 12.79
CA HIS A 30 0.63 -1.69 12.26
C HIS A 30 0.65 -1.67 10.73
N LEU A 31 1.75 -2.19 10.16
CA LEU A 31 2.00 -2.25 8.71
C LEU A 31 1.91 -3.68 8.15
N ALA A 32 1.74 -4.68 9.01
CA ALA A 32 1.69 -6.08 8.59
C ALA A 32 0.43 -6.34 7.76
N SER A 33 0.61 -6.87 6.55
CA SER A 33 -0.50 -7.21 5.67
C SER A 33 -0.09 -8.26 4.63
N PHE A 34 -1.07 -9.05 4.18
CA PHE A 34 -0.91 -10.12 3.21
C PHE A 34 -1.95 -10.03 2.09
N GLY A 35 -1.61 -10.42 0.86
CA GLY A 35 -2.55 -10.51 -0.26
C GLY A 35 -2.60 -9.30 -1.20
N LEU A 36 -1.69 -8.33 -1.06
CA LEU A 36 -1.71 -7.09 -1.85
C LEU A 36 -1.38 -7.29 -3.34
N SER A 37 -0.57 -8.28 -3.74
CA SER A 37 0.00 -8.30 -5.09
C SER A 37 0.42 -9.69 -5.55
N GLY A 38 0.44 -9.94 -6.87
CA GLY A 38 0.97 -11.19 -7.44
C GLY A 38 0.19 -12.43 -7.00
N GLY A 39 0.87 -13.57 -6.88
CA GLY A 39 0.26 -14.86 -6.53
C GLY A 39 -0.40 -14.90 -5.14
N GLU A 40 -0.07 -13.99 -4.23
CA GLU A 40 -0.72 -13.88 -2.92
C GLU A 40 -2.19 -13.48 -3.04
N GLN A 41 -2.57 -12.69 -4.06
CA GLN A 41 -3.97 -12.35 -4.35
C GLN A 41 -4.81 -13.60 -4.70
N LEU A 42 -4.15 -14.68 -5.13
CA LEU A 42 -4.75 -15.90 -5.64
C LEU A 42 -4.78 -17.01 -4.57
N LYS A 43 -4.26 -16.72 -3.36
CA LYS A 43 -4.34 -17.62 -2.20
C LYS A 43 -5.71 -17.55 -1.50
N LYS A 44 -5.97 -18.52 -0.63
CA LYS A 44 -7.29 -18.74 0.01
C LYS A 44 -7.70 -17.53 0.86
N ILE A 45 -8.97 -17.11 0.68
CA ILE A 45 -9.66 -16.04 1.42
C ILE A 45 -9.36 -16.08 2.93
N LYS A 46 -9.47 -17.27 3.53
CA LYS A 46 -9.30 -17.50 4.97
C LYS A 46 -7.91 -17.08 5.49
N GLU A 47 -6.87 -17.19 4.67
CA GLU A 47 -5.50 -16.81 5.06
C GLU A 47 -5.35 -15.28 5.11
N ILE A 48 -5.86 -14.57 4.09
CA ILE A 48 -5.86 -13.10 4.03
C ILE A 48 -6.62 -12.52 5.22
N ASP A 49 -7.84 -13.00 5.49
CA ASP A 49 -8.64 -12.51 6.60
C ASP A 49 -8.01 -12.84 7.96
N SER A 50 -7.49 -14.06 8.13
CA SER A 50 -6.80 -14.47 9.36
C SER A 50 -5.62 -13.56 9.69
N ILE A 51 -4.81 -13.19 8.68
CA ILE A 51 -3.65 -12.33 8.88
C ILE A 51 -4.06 -10.87 9.04
N ASN A 52 -4.82 -10.33 8.10
CA ASN A 52 -5.12 -8.90 8.05
C ASN A 52 -6.15 -8.49 9.11
N VAL A 53 -7.24 -9.24 9.26
CA VAL A 53 -8.31 -8.93 10.24
C VAL A 53 -7.95 -9.53 11.60
N GLY A 54 -7.59 -10.81 11.64
CA GLY A 54 -7.22 -11.49 12.88
C GLY A 54 -5.98 -10.89 13.54
N GLY A 55 -4.93 -10.60 12.76
CA GLY A 55 -3.74 -9.91 13.27
C GLY A 55 -4.04 -8.48 13.75
N THR A 56 -4.94 -7.76 13.07
CA THR A 56 -5.36 -6.43 13.54
C THR A 56 -6.07 -6.50 14.89
N LYS A 57 -6.92 -7.51 15.10
CA LYS A 57 -7.55 -7.74 16.41
C LYS A 57 -6.49 -7.96 17.50
N VAL A 58 -5.51 -8.82 17.24
CA VAL A 58 -4.41 -9.10 18.18
C VAL A 58 -3.66 -7.82 18.54
N ILE A 59 -3.30 -6.99 17.56
CA ILE A 59 -2.60 -5.73 17.81
C ILE A 59 -3.43 -4.78 18.68
N ILE A 60 -4.73 -4.63 18.41
CA ILE A 60 -5.63 -3.80 19.24
C ILE A 60 -5.68 -4.32 20.68
N ASP A 61 -5.82 -5.65 20.86
CA ASP A 61 -5.90 -6.27 22.17
C ASP A 61 -4.58 -6.11 22.95
N VAL A 62 -3.43 -6.27 22.27
CA VAL A 62 -2.11 -6.04 22.88
C VAL A 62 -1.94 -4.58 23.27
N CYS A 63 -2.35 -3.61 22.44
CA CYS A 63 -2.28 -2.19 22.81
C CYS A 63 -3.02 -1.93 24.13
N LYS A 64 -4.21 -2.51 24.30
CA LYS A 64 -5.00 -2.38 25.52
C LYS A 64 -4.33 -3.03 26.73
N SER A 65 -3.83 -4.26 26.58
CA SER A 65 -3.18 -5.00 27.67
C SER A 65 -1.81 -4.45 28.07
N ARG A 66 -1.08 -3.81 27.13
CA ARG A 66 0.26 -3.22 27.37
C ARG A 66 0.23 -1.71 27.64
N ASN A 67 -0.95 -1.09 27.72
CA ASN A 67 -1.09 0.36 27.89
C ASN A 67 -0.39 1.19 26.80
N ILE A 68 -0.39 0.68 25.56
CA ILE A 68 0.18 1.39 24.41
C ILE A 68 -0.85 2.41 23.94
N SER A 69 -0.50 3.69 24.04
CA SER A 69 -1.46 4.78 23.82
C SER A 69 -1.64 5.21 22.37
N LYS A 70 -0.72 4.82 21.47
CA LYS A 70 -0.74 5.22 20.06
C LYS A 70 -0.68 4.02 19.11
N LEU A 71 -1.65 3.94 18.21
CA LEU A 71 -1.72 2.89 17.18
C LEU A 71 -1.99 3.51 15.80
N ILE A 72 -0.99 3.44 14.92
CA ILE A 72 -1.08 3.96 13.55
C ILE A 72 -1.23 2.79 12.59
N TYR A 73 -2.30 2.78 11.81
CA TYR A 73 -2.57 1.72 10.84
C TYR A 73 -2.19 2.15 9.42
N GLY A 74 -1.41 1.30 8.75
CA GLY A 74 -1.13 1.45 7.34
C GLY A 74 -2.26 0.89 6.50
N SER A 75 -3.25 1.71 6.15
CA SER A 75 -4.38 1.36 5.31
C SER A 75 -4.04 1.51 3.81
N SER A 76 -5.03 1.77 2.94
CA SER A 76 -4.84 2.06 1.52
C SER A 76 -6.07 2.74 0.92
N VAL A 77 -5.90 3.49 -0.17
CA VAL A 77 -7.01 4.13 -0.92
C VAL A 77 -8.10 3.14 -1.38
N ILE A 78 -7.76 1.87 -1.53
CA ILE A 78 -8.66 0.77 -1.92
C ILE A 78 -9.81 0.52 -0.93
N VAL A 79 -9.74 1.05 0.30
CA VAL A 79 -10.90 1.03 1.21
C VAL A 79 -12.02 1.96 0.75
N ILE A 80 -11.72 2.91 -0.13
CA ILE A 80 -12.64 3.89 -0.73
C ILE A 80 -12.81 3.65 -2.24
N PHE A 81 -11.73 3.27 -2.94
CA PHE A 81 -11.74 3.04 -4.38
C PHE A 81 -12.09 1.59 -4.71
N GLY A 82 -13.19 1.40 -5.44
CA GLY A 82 -13.67 0.07 -5.88
C GLY A 82 -13.74 -0.14 -7.39
N GLY A 83 -13.19 0.79 -8.19
CA GLY A 83 -13.11 0.68 -9.65
C GLY A 83 -13.88 1.76 -10.42
N ASP A 84 -14.73 2.55 -9.76
CA ASP A 84 -15.36 3.73 -10.36
C ASP A 84 -14.42 4.95 -10.27
N PRO A 85 -14.41 5.85 -11.28
CA PRO A 85 -13.54 7.02 -11.28
C PRO A 85 -13.75 7.92 -10.06
N ILE A 86 -12.65 8.35 -9.43
CA ILE A 86 -12.63 9.34 -8.36
C ILE A 86 -11.63 10.43 -8.74
N GLU A 87 -12.11 11.67 -8.82
CA GLU A 87 -11.28 12.85 -9.06
C GLU A 87 -11.22 13.72 -7.81
N ASP A 88 -10.01 13.94 -7.29
CA ASP A 88 -9.76 14.79 -6.11
C ASP A 88 -10.65 14.48 -4.89
N GLY A 89 -10.90 13.19 -4.65
CA GLY A 89 -11.63 12.72 -3.48
C GLY A 89 -10.96 13.11 -2.17
N ASP A 90 -11.74 13.27 -1.10
CA ASP A 90 -11.24 13.56 0.25
C ASP A 90 -11.80 12.58 1.29
N GLU A 91 -11.42 12.75 2.55
CA GLU A 91 -11.80 11.83 3.62
C GLU A 91 -13.30 11.84 3.99
N THR A 92 -14.14 12.65 3.33
CA THR A 92 -15.60 12.58 3.45
C THR A 92 -16.23 11.47 2.60
N LEU A 93 -15.47 10.90 1.65
CA LEU A 93 -15.93 9.79 0.85
C LEU A 93 -16.24 8.56 1.73
N PRO A 94 -17.38 7.87 1.50
CA PRO A 94 -17.71 6.67 2.25
C PRO A 94 -16.78 5.52 1.89
N TYR A 95 -16.69 4.54 2.79
CA TYR A 95 -16.11 3.24 2.44
C TYR A 95 -16.78 2.66 1.21
N TYR A 96 -15.98 2.07 0.33
CA TYR A 96 -16.54 1.32 -0.77
C TYR A 96 -17.29 0.09 -0.19
N PRO A 97 -18.51 -0.20 -0.65
CA PRO A 97 -19.32 -1.23 -0.01
C PRO A 97 -18.65 -2.61 -0.05
N LEU A 98 -18.57 -3.28 1.11
CA LEU A 98 -17.85 -4.55 1.28
C LEU A 98 -18.38 -5.65 0.35
N GLU A 99 -19.69 -5.68 0.10
CA GLU A 99 -20.35 -6.63 -0.78
C GLU A 99 -19.99 -6.43 -2.25
N LYS A 100 -19.56 -5.21 -2.63
CA LYS A 100 -19.14 -4.87 -3.99
C LYS A 100 -17.64 -5.03 -4.22
N GLN A 101 -16.83 -5.17 -3.18
CA GLN A 101 -15.39 -5.41 -3.34
C GLN A 101 -15.17 -6.80 -3.94
N SER A 102 -14.45 -6.85 -5.06
CA SER A 102 -14.21 -8.10 -5.80
C SER A 102 -13.03 -8.89 -5.25
N ASP A 103 -12.10 -8.25 -4.53
CA ASP A 103 -10.92 -8.87 -3.96
C ASP A 103 -10.91 -8.88 -2.42
N ASN A 104 -10.38 -9.96 -1.84
CA ASN A 104 -10.39 -10.17 -0.39
C ASN A 104 -9.40 -9.26 0.35
N TYR A 105 -8.32 -8.86 -0.32
CA TYR A 105 -7.37 -7.92 0.26
C TYR A 105 -8.10 -6.60 0.58
N SER A 106 -8.85 -6.05 -0.37
CA SER A 106 -9.61 -4.81 -0.16
C SER A 106 -10.64 -4.91 0.96
N LYS A 107 -11.36 -6.03 1.05
CA LYS A 107 -12.27 -6.32 2.17
C LYS A 107 -11.55 -6.33 3.50
N SER A 108 -10.47 -7.10 3.59
CA SER A 108 -9.72 -7.25 4.82
C SER A 108 -9.09 -5.94 5.30
N LYS A 109 -8.60 -5.09 4.38
CA LYS A 109 -8.08 -3.74 4.70
C LYS A 109 -9.18 -2.80 5.18
N THR A 110 -10.36 -2.86 4.57
CA THR A 110 -11.52 -2.05 4.95
C THR A 110 -11.99 -2.42 6.36
N ILE A 111 -12.17 -3.72 6.64
CA ILE A 111 -12.57 -4.23 7.96
C ILE A 111 -11.52 -3.85 9.01
N ALA A 112 -10.24 -4.05 8.73
CA ALA A 112 -9.17 -3.73 9.66
C ALA A 112 -9.07 -2.22 9.95
N GLU A 113 -9.24 -1.34 8.95
CA GLU A 113 -9.30 0.11 9.18
C GLU A 113 -10.49 0.49 10.08
N GLN A 114 -11.67 -0.08 9.81
CA GLN A 114 -12.86 0.13 10.65
C GLN A 114 -12.62 -0.32 12.10
N MET A 115 -11.98 -1.47 12.31
CA MET A 115 -11.63 -1.95 13.66
C MET A 115 -10.67 -1.00 14.38
N ILE A 116 -9.64 -0.51 13.68
CA ILE A 116 -8.66 0.43 14.25
C ILE A 116 -9.33 1.74 14.66
N LEU A 117 -10.16 2.32 13.79
CA LEU A 117 -10.83 3.58 14.06
C LEU A 117 -11.90 3.43 15.16
N ALA A 118 -12.62 2.29 15.20
CA ALA A 118 -13.56 1.98 16.26
C ALA A 118 -12.90 1.75 17.63
N ALA A 119 -11.62 1.34 17.65
CA ALA A 119 -10.85 1.19 18.89
C ALA A 119 -10.35 2.52 19.46
N ASN A 120 -10.46 3.63 18.72
CA ASN A 120 -10.07 4.95 19.21
C ASN A 120 -10.91 5.36 20.44
N GLY A 121 -10.25 5.87 21.48
CA GLY A 121 -10.86 6.25 22.73
C GLY A 121 -11.08 5.10 23.71
N ALA A 122 -10.71 3.86 23.36
CA ALA A 122 -10.82 2.74 24.28
C ALA A 122 -9.97 2.98 25.54
N PRO A 123 -10.48 2.67 26.75
CA PRO A 123 -9.71 2.85 27.98
C PRO A 123 -8.53 1.88 28.04
N LEU A 124 -7.41 2.36 28.57
CA LEU A 124 -6.22 1.58 28.89
C LEU A 124 -6.19 1.35 30.40
N GLN A 125 -5.57 0.24 30.84
CA GLN A 125 -5.47 -0.11 32.26
C GLN A 125 -4.72 0.95 33.08
N GLY A 126 -3.79 1.67 32.45
CA GLY A 126 -3.03 2.77 33.04
C GLY A 126 -3.78 4.11 33.15
N GLY A 127 -5.08 4.15 32.82
CA GLY A 127 -5.91 5.37 32.93
C GLY A 127 -5.88 6.30 31.71
N GLU A 128 -5.02 6.02 30.73
CA GLU A 128 -5.04 6.69 29.42
C GLU A 128 -6.10 6.10 28.47
N THR A 129 -6.22 6.67 27.27
CA THR A 129 -7.04 6.13 26.18
C THR A 129 -6.19 5.79 24.97
N LEU A 130 -6.57 4.72 24.28
CA LEU A 130 -5.99 4.31 23.01
C LEU A 130 -6.34 5.33 21.95
N ARG A 131 -5.34 5.92 21.30
CA ARG A 131 -5.51 6.86 20.21
C ARG A 131 -5.04 6.22 18.92
N THR A 132 -5.91 6.23 17.91
CA THR A 132 -5.64 5.57 16.64
C THR A 132 -5.76 6.52 15.48
N CYS A 133 -5.05 6.23 14.40
CA CYS A 133 -5.29 6.85 13.10
C CYS A 133 -4.92 5.90 11.96
N ALA A 134 -5.46 6.15 10.76
CA ALA A 134 -5.18 5.35 9.57
C ALA A 134 -4.62 6.20 8.43
N LEU A 135 -3.58 5.70 7.76
CA LEU A 135 -3.02 6.34 6.56
C LEU A 135 -3.39 5.53 5.32
N ARG A 136 -3.98 6.19 4.32
CA ARG A 136 -4.47 5.59 3.07
C ARG A 136 -3.56 5.97 1.89
N PRO A 137 -2.38 5.33 1.74
CA PRO A 137 -1.55 5.51 0.56
C PRO A 137 -2.16 4.87 -0.70
N PRO A 138 -1.86 5.42 -1.89
CA PRO A 138 -2.13 4.78 -3.17
C PRO A 138 -0.97 3.83 -3.53
N GLY A 139 -0.57 3.77 -4.81
CA GLY A 139 0.63 3.05 -5.24
C GLY A 139 1.88 3.65 -4.58
N ILE A 140 2.76 2.79 -4.06
CA ILE A 140 4.01 3.17 -3.41
C ILE A 140 5.16 2.92 -4.39
N TYR A 141 6.10 3.86 -4.47
CA TYR A 141 7.34 3.70 -5.24
C TYR A 141 8.55 4.19 -4.43
N GLY A 142 9.74 3.79 -4.86
CA GLY A 142 11.00 4.20 -4.25
C GLY A 142 11.98 3.03 -4.07
N PRO A 143 13.15 3.27 -3.46
CA PRO A 143 14.11 2.24 -3.16
C PRO A 143 13.51 1.08 -2.36
N GLY A 144 13.92 -0.15 -2.67
CA GLY A 144 13.39 -1.36 -2.05
C GLY A 144 12.05 -1.84 -2.62
N ASP A 145 11.49 -1.17 -3.65
CA ASP A 145 10.33 -1.71 -4.37
C ASP A 145 10.63 -3.16 -4.82
N ASN A 146 9.65 -4.03 -4.64
CA ASN A 146 9.65 -5.41 -5.12
C ASN A 146 8.30 -5.79 -5.74
N LYS A 147 7.50 -4.78 -6.10
CA LYS A 147 6.10 -4.90 -6.52
C LYS A 147 5.97 -4.46 -7.97
N LEU A 148 5.01 -3.59 -8.29
CA LEU A 148 4.62 -3.28 -9.65
C LEU A 148 5.77 -2.68 -10.47
N ILE A 149 6.50 -1.72 -9.90
CA ILE A 149 7.58 -1.03 -10.62
C ILE A 149 8.74 -1.99 -10.93
N SER A 150 9.17 -2.78 -9.95
CA SER A 150 10.22 -3.79 -10.15
C SER A 150 9.82 -4.87 -11.15
N ARG A 151 8.55 -5.31 -11.15
CA ARG A 151 8.06 -6.21 -12.19
C ARG A 151 8.10 -5.51 -13.56
N PHE A 152 7.77 -4.23 -13.64
CA PHE A 152 7.78 -3.49 -14.90
C PHE A 152 9.21 -3.34 -15.44
N ILE A 153 10.19 -3.03 -14.58
CA ILE A 153 11.62 -3.02 -14.91
C ILE A 153 12.06 -4.37 -15.51
N LYS A 154 11.67 -5.50 -14.89
CA LYS A 154 11.99 -6.84 -15.41
C LYS A 154 11.46 -7.05 -16.82
N ILE A 155 10.29 -6.51 -17.16
CA ILE A 155 9.74 -6.67 -18.51
C ILE A 155 10.43 -5.77 -19.53
N ILE A 156 10.78 -4.54 -19.13
CA ILE A 156 11.60 -3.69 -19.99
C ILE A 156 12.90 -4.42 -20.34
N GLN A 157 13.56 -5.01 -19.34
CA GLN A 157 14.81 -5.75 -19.52
C GLN A 157 14.68 -7.02 -20.36
N SER A 158 13.53 -7.68 -20.36
CA SER A 158 13.32 -8.90 -21.15
C SER A 158 13.00 -8.65 -22.63
N TYR A 159 12.90 -7.39 -23.05
CA TYR A 159 12.45 -7.01 -24.41
C TYR A 159 11.07 -7.57 -24.78
N LEU A 160 10.27 -8.03 -23.81
CA LEU A 160 8.96 -8.63 -24.05
C LEU A 160 7.86 -7.59 -24.31
N LEU A 161 8.08 -6.30 -24.03
CA LEU A 161 7.11 -5.22 -24.25
C LEU A 161 7.60 -4.19 -25.27
N TYR A 162 7.15 -4.34 -26.52
CA TYR A 162 7.16 -3.26 -27.52
C TYR A 162 5.82 -2.49 -27.58
N VAL A 163 4.90 -2.83 -26.68
CA VAL A 163 3.54 -2.32 -26.61
C VAL A 163 3.34 -1.54 -25.32
N THR A 164 2.71 -0.37 -25.43
CA THR A 164 2.11 0.36 -24.31
C THR A 164 0.62 0.53 -24.55
N PHE A 165 -0.11 0.99 -23.55
CA PHE A 165 -1.54 1.22 -23.66
C PHE A 165 -1.85 2.71 -23.59
N ASP A 166 -2.76 3.16 -24.44
CA ASP A 166 -3.33 4.50 -24.38
C ASP A 166 -4.26 4.58 -23.17
N THR A 167 -3.81 5.35 -22.19
CA THR A 167 -4.58 5.71 -21.00
C THR A 167 -4.68 7.23 -20.88
N THR A 168 -4.70 7.93 -22.03
CA THR A 168 -4.92 9.38 -22.06
C THR A 168 -6.18 9.74 -21.30
N GLY A 169 -6.08 10.70 -20.38
CA GLY A 169 -7.18 11.09 -19.49
C GLY A 169 -7.30 10.26 -18.20
N THR A 170 -6.50 9.20 -18.03
CA THR A 170 -6.41 8.46 -16.77
C THR A 170 -5.34 9.04 -15.85
N TRP A 171 -5.74 9.37 -14.62
CA TRP A 171 -4.85 9.97 -13.60
C TRP A 171 -4.84 9.17 -12.30
N THR A 172 -3.66 8.97 -11.75
CA THR A 172 -3.47 8.24 -10.49
C THR A 172 -2.56 9.04 -9.57
N ASN A 173 -2.73 8.88 -8.25
CA ASN A 173 -1.73 9.34 -7.30
C ASN A 173 -0.76 8.22 -6.90
N TRP A 174 0.46 8.62 -6.57
CA TRP A 174 1.50 7.75 -6.06
C TRP A 174 2.17 8.41 -4.86
N VAL A 175 2.84 7.62 -4.03
CA VAL A 175 3.59 8.11 -2.88
C VAL A 175 4.99 7.51 -2.86
N HIS A 176 6.00 8.37 -2.70
CA HIS A 176 7.35 7.89 -2.49
C HIS A 176 7.48 7.27 -1.10
N ILE A 177 8.23 6.17 -0.96
CA ILE A 177 8.40 5.45 0.30
C ILE A 177 8.87 6.36 1.44
N TYR A 178 9.78 7.29 1.17
CA TYR A 178 10.26 8.23 2.19
C TYR A 178 9.23 9.32 2.56
N ASN A 179 8.35 9.70 1.65
CA ASN A 179 7.22 10.57 1.99
C ASN A 179 6.21 9.81 2.85
N LEU A 180 5.93 8.56 2.51
CA LEU A 180 5.03 7.70 3.30
C LEU A 180 5.60 7.45 4.72
N THR A 181 6.90 7.16 4.85
CA THR A 181 7.55 7.02 6.16
C THR A 181 7.47 8.32 6.96
N GLN A 182 7.70 9.48 6.34
CA GLN A 182 7.51 10.78 7.01
C GLN A 182 6.06 10.98 7.46
N ALA A 183 5.07 10.59 6.65
CA ALA A 183 3.67 10.68 7.03
C ALA A 183 3.34 9.83 8.28
N TYR A 184 3.92 8.62 8.41
CA TYR A 184 3.77 7.81 9.63
C TYR A 184 4.33 8.52 10.86
N LEU A 185 5.52 9.11 10.77
CA LEU A 185 6.13 9.85 11.88
C LEU A 185 5.31 11.09 12.27
N LEU A 186 4.80 11.82 11.28
CA LEU A 186 3.93 12.97 11.50
C LEU A 186 2.59 12.56 12.13
N ALA A 187 2.01 11.45 11.69
CA ALA A 187 0.80 10.87 12.28
C ALA A 187 1.02 10.46 13.74
N GLN A 188 2.14 9.81 14.04
CA GLN A 188 2.52 9.47 15.41
C GLN A 188 2.63 10.72 16.30
N ARG A 189 3.31 11.78 15.83
CA ARG A 189 3.41 13.03 16.58
C ARG A 189 2.04 13.71 16.74
N ALA A 190 1.18 13.63 15.74
CA ALA A 190 -0.18 14.17 15.78
C ALA A 190 -1.11 13.45 16.78
N LEU A 191 -0.73 12.27 17.28
CA LEU A 191 -1.40 11.55 18.37
C LEU A 191 -0.84 11.90 19.76
N THR A 192 -0.02 12.94 19.90
CA THR A 192 0.51 13.39 21.19
C THR A 192 -0.28 14.58 21.75
N ALA A 193 -0.14 14.82 23.06
CA ALA A 193 -0.74 15.96 23.74
C ALA A 193 -0.23 17.31 23.16
N GLU A 194 1.04 17.38 22.75
CA GLU A 194 1.64 18.56 22.09
C GLU A 194 0.85 18.99 20.85
N ARG A 195 0.26 18.02 20.15
CA ARG A 195 -0.54 18.24 18.94
C ARG A 195 -2.04 18.15 19.21
N ASN A 196 -2.45 18.24 20.47
CA ASN A 196 -3.84 18.14 20.92
C ASN A 196 -4.55 16.88 20.40
N PHE A 197 -3.81 15.79 20.19
CA PHE A 197 -4.33 14.53 19.67
C PHE A 197 -5.10 14.68 18.34
N ILE A 198 -4.73 15.67 17.51
CA ILE A 198 -5.50 16.05 16.31
C ILE A 198 -5.74 14.91 15.31
N ALA A 199 -4.89 13.87 15.33
CA ALA A 199 -5.06 12.68 14.49
C ALA A 199 -5.92 11.56 15.10
N SER A 200 -6.36 11.69 16.36
CA SER A 200 -7.13 10.65 17.05
C SER A 200 -8.46 10.40 16.35
N GLY A 201 -8.69 9.13 15.99
CA GLY A 201 -9.88 8.67 15.28
C GLY A 201 -9.93 9.09 13.81
N GLN A 202 -8.84 9.60 13.24
CA GLN A 202 -8.81 10.13 11.89
C GLN A 202 -8.20 9.16 10.88
N ALA A 203 -8.72 9.20 9.65
CA ALA A 203 -8.04 8.68 8.46
C ALA A 203 -7.48 9.84 7.61
N TYR A 204 -6.44 9.56 6.83
CA TYR A 204 -5.78 10.53 5.93
C TYR A 204 -5.38 9.89 4.61
N PHE A 205 -5.65 10.56 3.49
CA PHE A 205 -5.00 10.23 2.23
C PHE A 205 -3.57 10.74 2.21
N ILE A 206 -2.63 9.90 1.80
CA ILE A 206 -1.20 10.21 1.78
C ILE A 206 -0.64 9.93 0.39
N ASN A 207 -0.31 10.98 -0.36
CA ASN A 207 0.33 10.90 -1.66
C ASN A 207 1.27 12.08 -1.92
N ASP A 208 2.03 12.04 -3.02
CA ASP A 208 3.03 13.08 -3.32
C ASP A 208 2.43 14.41 -3.80
N GLY A 209 1.11 14.53 -3.87
CA GLY A 209 0.41 15.73 -4.32
C GLY A 209 0.41 15.92 -5.84
N GLU A 210 0.83 14.90 -6.60
CA GLU A 210 0.88 14.92 -8.06
C GLU A 210 -0.12 13.93 -8.67
N LYS A 211 -0.75 14.34 -9.76
CA LYS A 211 -1.56 13.47 -10.62
C LYS A 211 -0.69 12.99 -11.76
N ILE A 212 -0.53 11.69 -11.89
CA ILE A 212 0.33 11.10 -12.92
C ILE A 212 -0.42 10.08 -13.76
N ASN A 213 -0.09 10.06 -15.04
CA ASN A 213 -0.46 8.98 -15.93
C ASN A 213 0.63 7.90 -15.87
N PHE A 214 0.26 6.65 -15.54
CA PHE A 214 1.23 5.59 -15.24
C PHE A 214 2.20 5.32 -16.41
N PHE A 215 1.68 5.07 -17.63
CA PHE A 215 2.53 4.73 -18.78
C PHE A 215 3.42 5.90 -19.22
N LYS A 216 2.95 7.13 -19.08
CA LYS A 216 3.78 8.32 -19.30
C LYS A 216 4.88 8.44 -18.24
N TRP A 217 4.54 8.25 -16.98
CA TRP A 217 5.46 8.35 -15.86
C TRP A 217 6.56 7.27 -15.90
N THR A 218 6.21 6.03 -16.23
CA THR A 218 7.18 4.93 -16.35
C THR A 218 8.07 5.00 -17.59
N SER A 219 7.81 5.92 -18.52
CA SER A 219 8.65 6.10 -19.72
C SER A 219 10.11 6.46 -19.40
N VAL A 220 10.37 7.09 -18.25
CA VAL A 220 11.72 7.41 -17.75
C VAL A 220 12.54 6.14 -17.47
N LEU A 221 11.89 5.02 -17.15
CA LEU A 221 12.57 3.76 -16.88
C LEU A 221 13.21 3.17 -18.13
N TYR A 222 12.59 3.35 -19.30
CA TYR A 222 13.17 2.88 -20.57
C TYR A 222 14.49 3.58 -20.86
N GLU A 223 14.52 4.91 -20.74
CA GLU A 223 15.74 5.70 -20.93
C GLU A 223 16.81 5.31 -19.91
N LYS A 224 16.43 5.19 -18.64
CA LYS A 224 17.34 4.85 -17.55
C LYS A 224 17.96 3.46 -17.70
N LEU A 225 17.21 2.50 -18.25
CA LEU A 225 17.68 1.14 -18.47
C LEU A 225 18.38 0.97 -19.82
N GLY A 226 18.42 2.00 -20.68
CA GLY A 226 19.02 1.92 -22.02
C GLY A 226 18.18 1.11 -23.03
N HIS A 227 16.87 1.00 -22.82
CA HIS A 227 15.95 0.27 -23.71
C HIS A 227 15.12 1.24 -24.58
N PRO A 228 14.76 0.83 -25.82
CA PRO A 228 13.88 1.64 -26.66
C PRO A 228 12.48 1.76 -26.05
N LYS A 229 11.88 2.95 -26.14
CA LYS A 229 10.47 3.15 -25.74
C LYS A 229 9.54 2.30 -26.62
N PRO A 230 8.37 1.86 -26.10
CA PRO A 230 7.37 1.13 -26.88
C PRO A 230 6.94 1.93 -28.10
N ARG A 231 6.85 1.28 -29.26
CA ARG A 231 6.46 1.91 -30.53
C ARG A 231 4.98 1.74 -30.86
N LEU A 232 4.37 0.67 -30.34
CA LEU A 232 2.96 0.39 -30.54
C LEU A 232 2.17 0.84 -29.32
N VAL A 233 1.17 1.70 -29.54
CA VAL A 233 0.23 2.14 -28.52
C VAL A 233 -1.12 1.50 -28.83
N LEU A 234 -1.59 0.60 -27.96
CA LEU A 234 -2.91 -0.02 -28.09
C LEU A 234 -3.93 0.72 -27.22
N PRO A 235 -5.20 0.83 -27.63
CA PRO A 235 -6.26 1.31 -26.74
C PRO A 235 -6.29 0.57 -25.39
N GLY A 236 -6.58 1.28 -24.30
CA GLY A 236 -6.59 0.73 -22.93
C GLY A 236 -7.47 -0.51 -22.72
N TYR A 237 -8.54 -0.68 -23.52
CA TYR A 237 -9.39 -1.88 -23.42
C TYR A 237 -8.64 -3.19 -23.76
N PHE A 238 -7.60 -3.13 -24.60
CA PHE A 238 -6.77 -4.31 -24.89
C PHE A 238 -6.02 -4.79 -23.65
N LEU A 239 -5.60 -3.88 -22.75
CA LEU A 239 -5.00 -4.28 -21.49
C LEU A 239 -5.98 -5.11 -20.67
N LYS A 240 -7.25 -4.69 -20.58
CA LYS A 240 -8.29 -5.42 -19.87
C LYS A 240 -8.51 -6.83 -20.45
N ILE A 241 -8.49 -6.97 -21.78
CA ILE A 241 -8.62 -8.26 -22.47
C ILE A 241 -7.40 -9.16 -22.16
N ILE A 242 -6.18 -8.65 -22.36
CA ILE A 242 -4.94 -9.41 -22.16
C ILE A 242 -4.86 -9.93 -20.73
N VAL A 243 -5.08 -9.06 -19.75
CA VAL A 243 -4.98 -9.43 -18.33
C VAL A 243 -6.08 -10.42 -17.95
N THR A 244 -7.26 -10.30 -18.58
CA THR A 244 -8.33 -11.27 -18.41
C THR A 244 -7.94 -12.65 -18.92
N LEU A 245 -7.37 -12.75 -20.13
CA LEU A 245 -6.94 -14.02 -20.70
C LEU A 245 -5.79 -14.64 -19.88
N VAL A 246 -4.80 -13.84 -19.47
CA VAL A 246 -3.66 -14.31 -18.66
C VAL A 246 -4.13 -14.88 -17.32
N GLU A 247 -5.08 -14.25 -16.64
CA GLU A 247 -5.63 -14.80 -15.40
C GLU A 247 -6.41 -16.09 -15.61
N HIS A 248 -7.20 -16.21 -16.68
CA HIS A 248 -7.89 -17.48 -16.97
C HIS A 248 -6.88 -18.60 -17.28
N LEU A 249 -5.84 -18.29 -18.04
CA LEU A 249 -4.75 -19.22 -18.34
C LEU A 249 -3.99 -19.62 -17.07
N TYR A 250 -3.77 -18.67 -16.15
CA TYR A 250 -3.21 -18.96 -14.83
C TYR A 250 -4.06 -19.99 -14.10
N TRP A 251 -5.38 -19.78 -13.97
CA TRP A 251 -6.25 -20.71 -13.25
C TRP A 251 -6.31 -22.09 -13.91
N LEU A 252 -6.25 -22.14 -15.25
CA LEU A 252 -6.21 -23.39 -16.00
C LEU A 252 -4.92 -24.18 -15.79
N LEU A 253 -3.77 -23.48 -15.78
CA LEU A 253 -2.45 -24.12 -15.70
C LEU A 253 -1.93 -24.29 -14.27
N HIS A 254 -2.45 -23.55 -13.30
CA HIS A 254 -1.99 -23.54 -11.91
C HIS A 254 -1.81 -24.95 -11.28
N PRO A 255 -2.67 -25.95 -11.56
CA PRO A 255 -2.46 -27.31 -11.03
C PRO A 255 -1.19 -27.99 -11.53
N ILE A 256 -0.63 -27.55 -12.66
CA ILE A 256 0.47 -28.21 -13.39
C ILE A 256 1.73 -27.31 -13.41
N PHE A 257 1.54 -26.00 -13.56
CA PHE A 257 2.62 -25.03 -13.72
C PHE A 257 2.33 -23.76 -12.91
N HIS A 258 3.24 -23.44 -11.99
CA HIS A 258 3.15 -22.24 -11.16
C HIS A 258 3.86 -21.08 -11.85
N PHE A 259 3.10 -20.17 -12.46
CA PHE A 259 3.62 -18.88 -12.91
C PHE A 259 2.83 -17.74 -12.26
N ILE A 260 3.47 -16.59 -12.04
CA ILE A 260 2.79 -15.43 -11.45
C ILE A 260 2.49 -14.44 -12.58
N PRO A 261 1.22 -14.09 -12.83
CA PRO A 261 0.87 -13.05 -13.79
C PRO A 261 1.61 -11.75 -13.48
N PHE A 262 2.14 -11.09 -14.51
CA PHE A 262 2.84 -9.82 -14.36
C PHE A 262 1.93 -8.72 -13.78
N LEU A 263 0.71 -8.64 -14.31
CA LEU A 263 -0.33 -7.71 -13.93
C LEU A 263 -1.59 -8.53 -13.66
N THR A 264 -2.28 -8.25 -12.55
CA THR A 264 -3.61 -8.82 -12.28
C THR A 264 -4.70 -7.90 -12.80
N LYS A 265 -5.93 -8.42 -12.97
CA LYS A 265 -7.10 -7.63 -13.42
C LYS A 265 -7.34 -6.43 -12.52
N ARG A 266 -7.13 -6.59 -11.21
CA ARG A 266 -7.23 -5.49 -10.24
C ARG A 266 -6.18 -4.42 -10.50
N GLU A 267 -4.92 -4.82 -10.65
CA GLU A 267 -3.84 -3.88 -10.95
C GLU A 267 -4.07 -3.16 -12.30
N ALA A 268 -4.54 -3.88 -13.32
CA ALA A 268 -4.92 -3.29 -14.60
C ALA A 268 -6.12 -2.33 -14.47
N GLY A 269 -7.12 -2.67 -13.68
CA GLY A 269 -8.27 -1.81 -13.39
C GLY A 269 -7.84 -0.50 -12.75
N HIS A 270 -6.87 -0.54 -11.83
CA HIS A 270 -6.29 0.67 -11.24
C HIS A 270 -5.57 1.50 -12.31
N LEU A 271 -4.82 0.88 -13.22
CA LEU A 271 -4.10 1.63 -14.27
C LEU A 271 -5.00 2.27 -15.34
N LEU A 272 -6.24 1.81 -15.48
CA LEU A 272 -7.17 2.25 -16.53
C LEU A 272 -8.24 3.23 -16.04
N VAL A 273 -8.37 3.43 -14.73
CA VAL A 273 -9.40 4.26 -14.11
C VAL A 273 -8.75 5.40 -13.35
N THR A 274 -9.31 6.62 -13.46
CA THR A 274 -8.83 7.76 -12.69
C THR A 274 -9.18 7.57 -11.21
N TYR A 275 -8.18 7.60 -10.34
CA TYR A 275 -8.39 7.65 -8.89
C TYR A 275 -7.37 8.60 -8.27
N THR A 276 -7.84 9.78 -7.90
CA THR A 276 -7.03 10.82 -7.29
C THR A 276 -7.70 11.35 -6.02
N PHE A 277 -6.88 11.70 -5.04
CA PHE A 277 -7.28 12.08 -3.70
C PHE A 277 -6.48 13.29 -3.24
N ARG A 278 -7.18 14.23 -2.63
CA ARG A 278 -6.58 15.42 -2.02
C ARG A 278 -5.87 15.05 -0.72
N ILE A 279 -4.83 15.81 -0.41
CA ILE A 279 -4.04 15.67 0.83
C ILE A 279 -4.18 16.91 1.73
N ASP A 280 -5.23 17.72 1.54
CA ASP A 280 -5.45 18.97 2.26
C ASP A 280 -5.56 18.74 3.77
N LYS A 281 -6.27 17.67 4.17
CA LYS A 281 -6.40 17.26 5.58
C LYS A 281 -5.06 16.86 6.18
N ALA A 282 -4.26 16.06 5.47
CA ALA A 282 -2.93 15.64 5.91
C ALA A 282 -1.97 16.84 6.04
N ARG A 283 -1.99 17.78 5.08
CA ARG A 283 -1.24 19.04 5.15
C ARG A 283 -1.63 19.84 6.39
N LYS A 284 -2.92 20.07 6.60
CA LYS A 284 -3.43 20.90 7.69
C LYS A 284 -3.19 20.30 9.08
N GLN A 285 -3.48 19.01 9.26
CA GLN A 285 -3.49 18.38 10.58
C GLN A 285 -2.14 17.76 10.94
N LEU A 286 -1.49 17.09 9.98
CA LEU A 286 -0.21 16.40 10.20
C LEU A 286 1.01 17.28 9.87
N GLY A 287 0.83 18.37 9.11
CA GLY A 287 1.96 19.13 8.55
C GLY A 287 2.66 18.38 7.41
N PHE A 288 1.95 17.50 6.71
CA PHE A 288 2.53 16.66 5.67
C PHE A 288 2.78 17.43 4.37
N HIS A 289 4.05 17.66 4.05
CA HIS A 289 4.51 18.29 2.81
C HIS A 289 5.45 17.34 2.05
N PRO A 290 4.95 16.60 1.04
CA PRO A 290 5.75 15.63 0.32
C PRO A 290 6.88 16.31 -0.45
N LYS A 291 8.07 15.68 -0.44
CA LYS A 291 9.20 16.07 -1.29
C LYS A 291 9.09 15.43 -2.66
N LYS A 292 9.68 16.04 -3.68
CA LYS A 292 9.77 15.44 -5.02
C LYS A 292 10.89 14.41 -5.06
N TYR A 293 10.59 13.24 -5.61
CA TYR A 293 11.53 12.16 -5.87
C TYR A 293 11.40 11.70 -7.32
N SER A 294 12.47 11.11 -7.86
CA SER A 294 12.45 10.59 -9.22
C SER A 294 12.13 9.10 -9.24
N LEU A 295 11.27 8.68 -10.17
CA LEU A 295 11.06 7.25 -10.42
C LEU A 295 12.35 6.54 -10.86
N ALA A 296 13.32 7.27 -11.43
CA ALA A 296 14.60 6.70 -11.86
C ALA A 296 15.41 6.10 -10.69
N GLU A 297 15.21 6.60 -9.46
CA GLU A 297 15.86 6.07 -8.24
C GLU A 297 15.47 4.62 -7.98
N VAL A 298 14.27 4.20 -8.40
CA VAL A 298 13.81 2.80 -8.30
C VAL A 298 14.63 1.90 -9.22
N ALA A 299 14.97 2.37 -10.42
CA ALA A 299 15.82 1.62 -11.34
C ALA A 299 17.26 1.53 -10.82
N ASP A 300 17.80 2.62 -10.26
CA ASP A 300 19.14 2.64 -9.65
C ASP A 300 19.25 1.60 -8.52
N ASP A 301 18.33 1.65 -7.56
CA ASP A 301 18.27 0.69 -6.44
C ASP A 301 18.08 -0.75 -6.94
N TYR A 302 17.21 -0.96 -7.94
CA TYR A 302 16.99 -2.28 -8.52
C TYR A 302 18.27 -2.88 -9.12
N LEU A 303 19.00 -2.10 -9.92
CA LEU A 303 20.24 -2.53 -10.57
C LEU A 303 21.33 -2.82 -9.53
N GLN A 304 21.46 -1.95 -8.52
CA GLN A 304 22.43 -2.13 -7.45
C GLN A 304 22.17 -3.43 -6.66
N ARG A 305 20.91 -3.69 -6.27
CA ARG A 305 20.53 -4.92 -5.56
C ARG A 305 20.72 -6.18 -6.40
N LYS A 306 20.55 -6.09 -7.72
CA LYS A 306 20.80 -7.20 -8.64
C LYS A 306 22.29 -7.56 -8.67
N SER A 307 23.17 -6.57 -8.84
CA SER A 307 24.64 -6.77 -8.81
C SER A 307 25.08 -7.46 -7.52
N MET A 308 24.64 -6.97 -6.36
CA MET A 308 25.00 -7.56 -5.05
C MET A 308 24.54 -9.00 -4.84
N ARG A 309 23.54 -9.48 -5.60
CA ARG A 309 23.07 -10.87 -5.56
C ARG A 309 23.83 -11.77 -6.52
N GLU A 310 24.35 -11.22 -7.61
CA GLU A 310 25.19 -11.95 -8.58
C GLU A 310 26.62 -12.13 -8.05
N ASP A 311 27.06 -11.24 -7.15
CA ASP A 311 28.35 -11.31 -6.45
C ASP A 311 28.37 -12.23 -5.21
N LYS A 312 27.25 -12.90 -4.88
CA LYS A 312 27.10 -13.83 -3.73
C LYS A 312 26.83 -15.25 -4.19
#